data_AF-A0A8J4QBS8-F1
#
_entry.id   AF-A0A8J4QBS8-F1
#
_cell.length_a   1.000
_cell.length_b   1.000
_cell.length_c   1.000
_cell.angle_alpha   90.00
_cell.angle_beta   90.00
_cell.angle_gamma   90.00
#
_symmetry.space_group_name_H-M   'P 1'
#
loop_
_entity.id
_entity.type
_entity.pdbx_description
1 polymer ?
#
loop_
_entity_poly.entity_id
_entity_poly.type
_entity_poly.pdbx_seq_one_letter_code
_entity_poly.pdbx_strand_id
1 'polypeptide(L)'
;MQEYKTFKATYQVVPKRTGSLAKLNIENEKLREDVPAPDKYITLMGNHSSTQYPDVNHATVTTTNGERPVKELDTDNHWLKNEFINTVQQRGAAIIKARKASSALSAASAACDHMRDWVLGTPKGTWVSMGVYSDGSYGIPKDIIYSFPVKCEKGKWSIVKGLKIDEFSREKMDATAKDLIDEKEVTHSCLN
;
A
#
# COMPACT_ATOMS: atom_id res chain seq x y z
N MET A 1 8.29 20.86 9.89
CA MET A 1 7.46 20.47 11.06
C MET A 1 6.26 21.42 11.28
N GLN A 2 5.50 21.80 10.23
CA GLN A 2 4.42 22.82 10.35
C GLN A 2 3.02 22.33 9.93
N GLU A 3 2.84 21.06 9.52
CA GLU A 3 1.54 20.61 8.98
C GLU A 3 0.94 19.32 9.61
N TYR A 4 1.73 18.43 10.22
CA TYR A 4 1.24 17.19 10.84
C TYR A 4 1.82 16.95 12.24
N LYS A 5 0.99 16.41 13.15
CA LYS A 5 1.29 16.16 14.57
C LYS A 5 1.59 14.68 14.84
N THR A 6 0.80 13.77 14.26
CA THR A 6 1.00 12.31 14.23
C THR A 6 0.22 11.70 13.05
N PHE A 7 0.53 10.46 12.63
CA PHE A 7 -0.34 9.65 11.77
C PHE A 7 -0.78 8.43 12.58
N LYS A 8 -2.05 8.37 12.94
CA LYS A 8 -2.66 7.33 13.76
C LYS A 8 -3.52 6.44 12.86
N ALA A 9 -3.21 5.15 12.80
CA ALA A 9 -4.17 4.20 12.26
C ALA A 9 -5.33 4.06 13.25
N THR A 10 -6.51 4.55 12.87
CA THR A 10 -7.73 4.39 13.66
C THR A 10 -8.71 3.47 12.99
N TYR A 11 -9.44 2.80 13.86
CA TYR A 11 -10.38 1.76 13.50
C TYR A 11 -11.78 2.28 13.78
N GLN A 12 -12.44 2.78 12.74
CA GLN A 12 -13.85 3.15 12.87
C GLN A 12 -14.69 1.91 12.57
N VAL A 13 -15.36 1.41 13.60
CA VAL A 13 -16.31 0.28 13.51
C VAL A 13 -17.72 0.87 13.49
N VAL A 14 -18.36 0.89 12.32
CA VAL A 14 -19.73 1.39 12.15
C VAL A 14 -20.71 0.21 12.14
N PRO A 15 -21.62 0.08 13.12
CA PRO A 15 -22.65 -0.94 13.11
C PRO A 15 -23.62 -0.73 11.94
N LYS A 16 -23.93 -1.80 11.20
CA LYS A 16 -24.86 -1.83 10.06
C LYS A 16 -25.71 -3.08 10.16
N ARG A 17 -26.97 -2.98 10.61
CA ARG A 17 -28.06 -3.98 10.66
C ARG A 17 -27.67 -5.48 10.79
N THR A 18 -26.96 -6.09 9.85
CA THR A 18 -26.47 -7.49 9.88
C THR A 18 -24.96 -7.66 10.13
N GLY A 19 -24.22 -6.60 10.46
CA GLY A 19 -22.78 -6.64 10.74
C GLY A 19 -22.20 -5.28 11.15
N SER A 20 -20.87 -5.13 11.07
CA SER A 20 -20.18 -3.86 11.37
C SER A 20 -19.08 -3.59 10.35
N LEU A 21 -19.09 -2.42 9.72
CA LEU A 21 -18.03 -1.94 8.81
C LEU A 21 -16.83 -1.49 9.62
N ALA A 22 -15.72 -2.20 9.50
CA ALA A 22 -14.43 -1.76 10.01
C ALA A 22 -13.66 -1.08 8.89
N LYS A 23 -13.62 0.26 8.91
CA LYS A 23 -12.81 1.05 7.99
C LYS A 23 -11.47 1.32 8.68
N LEU A 24 -10.37 0.96 8.01
CA LEU A 24 -9.10 1.58 8.38
C LEU A 24 -9.12 2.95 7.74
N ASN A 25 -9.08 3.95 8.60
CA ASN A 25 -8.64 5.26 8.20
C ASN A 25 -7.16 5.33 8.60
N ILE A 26 -6.30 5.71 7.67
CA ILE A 26 -5.06 6.35 8.08
C ILE A 26 -5.52 7.73 8.54
N GLU A 27 -5.73 7.88 9.86
CA GLU A 27 -6.06 9.17 10.45
C GLU A 27 -4.77 9.95 10.61
N ASN A 28 -4.63 11.01 9.84
CA ASN A 28 -3.52 11.93 9.99
C ASN A 28 -3.98 12.92 11.06
N GLU A 29 -3.29 13.02 12.19
CA GLU A 29 -3.49 14.11 13.13
C GLU A 29 -2.81 15.34 12.54
N LYS A 30 -3.62 16.11 11.82
CA LYS A 30 -3.21 17.34 11.16
C LYS A 30 -2.92 18.40 12.24
N LEU A 31 -1.91 19.25 12.03
CA LEU A 31 -1.74 20.44 12.88
C LEU A 31 -2.87 21.46 12.67
N ARG A 32 -3.56 21.40 11.51
CA ARG A 32 -4.71 22.24 11.13
C ARG A 32 -5.71 21.44 10.29
N GLU A 33 -7.00 21.72 10.43
CA GLU A 33 -8.10 20.93 9.83
C GLU A 33 -8.07 20.90 8.28
N ASP A 34 -7.46 21.91 7.66
CA ASP A 34 -7.38 22.16 6.22
C ASP A 34 -6.37 21.28 5.46
N VAL A 35 -5.55 20.50 6.15
CA VAL A 35 -4.48 19.69 5.55
C VAL A 35 -5.02 18.34 5.03
N PRO A 36 -5.08 18.04 3.72
CA PRO A 36 -5.69 16.80 3.20
C PRO A 36 -4.81 15.54 3.42
N ALA A 37 -5.40 14.36 3.20
CA ALA A 37 -4.68 13.08 3.25
C ALA A 37 -3.96 12.80 1.93
N PRO A 38 -2.86 12.01 1.92
CA PRO A 38 -2.25 11.56 0.67
C PRO A 38 -3.30 10.87 -0.20
N ASP A 39 -3.48 11.38 -1.40
CA ASP A 39 -4.54 10.99 -2.31
C ASP A 39 -4.00 10.31 -3.58
N LYS A 40 -2.66 10.25 -3.76
CA LYS A 40 -2.03 9.62 -4.92
C LYS A 40 -0.71 8.89 -4.62
N TYR A 41 -0.48 7.82 -5.38
CA TYR A 41 0.80 7.14 -5.61
C TYR A 41 1.48 6.41 -4.43
N ILE A 42 0.79 6.19 -3.30
CA ILE A 42 1.27 5.21 -2.31
C ILE A 42 1.27 3.82 -2.96
N THR A 43 2.43 3.18 -2.99
CA THR A 43 2.62 1.92 -3.71
C THR A 43 2.98 0.81 -2.74
N LEU A 44 2.12 -0.19 -2.61
CA LEU A 44 2.45 -1.41 -1.88
C LEU A 44 3.22 -2.33 -2.81
N MET A 45 4.50 -2.52 -2.55
CA MET A 45 5.37 -3.41 -3.32
C MET A 45 5.58 -4.73 -2.59
N GLY A 46 5.64 -5.83 -3.35
CA GLY A 46 5.99 -7.13 -2.81
C GLY A 46 4.85 -8.05 -2.47
N ASN A 47 5.08 -8.88 -1.45
CA ASN A 47 4.13 -9.86 -0.92
C ASN A 47 3.00 -9.14 -0.16
N HIS A 48 1.82 -9.76 -0.10
CA HIS A 48 0.78 -9.35 0.86
C HIS A 48 1.04 -9.98 2.23
N SER A 49 2.19 -9.65 2.83
CA SER A 49 2.64 -10.18 4.12
C SER A 49 3.20 -9.08 5.02
N SER A 50 3.81 -9.46 6.15
CA SER A 50 4.57 -8.53 6.99
C SER A 50 5.86 -8.05 6.34
N THR A 51 6.27 -8.58 5.18
CA THR A 51 7.43 -8.08 4.43
C THR A 51 7.06 -7.00 3.40
N GLN A 52 5.76 -6.74 3.19
CA GLN A 52 5.30 -5.74 2.20
C GLN A 52 5.97 -4.39 2.41
N TYR A 53 6.31 -3.72 1.31
CA TYR A 53 6.94 -2.41 1.33
C TYR A 53 5.95 -1.32 0.88
N PRO A 54 5.41 -0.52 1.81
CA PRO A 54 4.59 0.64 1.46
C PRO A 54 5.48 1.82 1.07
N ASP A 55 5.74 1.95 -0.23
CA ASP A 55 6.53 3.03 -0.82
C ASP A 55 5.74 4.35 -0.86
N VAL A 56 6.40 5.40 -0.37
CA VAL A 56 5.92 6.79 -0.33
C VAL A 56 6.84 7.75 -1.09
N ASN A 57 7.94 7.27 -1.68
CA ASN A 57 8.91 8.11 -2.38
C ASN A 57 8.31 8.84 -3.59
N HIS A 58 7.26 8.26 -4.18
CA HIS A 58 6.50 8.81 -5.28
C HIS A 58 5.10 9.28 -4.86
N ALA A 59 4.73 9.13 -3.59
CA ALA A 59 3.44 9.53 -3.07
C ALA A 59 3.31 11.05 -3.03
N THR A 60 2.13 11.55 -3.41
CA THR A 60 1.78 12.97 -3.30
C THR A 60 0.53 13.16 -2.45
N VAL A 61 0.44 14.36 -1.88
CA VAL A 61 -0.70 14.83 -1.12
C VAL A 61 -1.13 16.19 -1.66
N THR A 62 -2.40 16.33 -2.01
CA THR A 62 -2.98 17.64 -2.26
C THR A 62 -3.03 18.42 -0.94
N THR A 63 -2.57 19.67 -0.91
CA THR A 63 -2.65 20.59 0.25
C THR A 63 -3.39 21.88 -0.12
N THR A 64 -3.67 22.75 0.85
CA THR A 64 -4.18 24.11 0.58
C THR A 64 -3.24 24.93 -0.30
N ASN A 65 -1.94 24.58 -0.33
CA ASN A 65 -0.91 25.21 -1.14
C ASN A 65 -0.58 24.41 -2.43
N GLY A 66 -1.42 23.44 -2.81
CA GLY A 66 -1.20 22.59 -3.98
C GLY A 66 -0.63 21.21 -3.66
N GLU A 67 -0.29 20.44 -4.69
CA GLU A 67 0.23 19.08 -4.57
C GLU A 67 1.68 19.06 -4.06
N ARG A 68 1.95 18.27 -3.02
CA ARG A 68 3.29 18.14 -2.41
C ARG A 68 3.72 16.68 -2.30
N PRO A 69 5.03 16.36 -2.42
CA PRO A 69 5.54 15.03 -2.14
C PRO A 69 5.38 14.65 -0.66
N VAL A 70 4.95 13.42 -0.37
CA VAL A 70 4.75 12.93 1.01
C VAL A 70 6.07 12.91 1.79
N LYS A 71 7.19 12.60 1.13
CA LYS A 71 8.53 12.62 1.74
C LYS A 71 8.94 13.98 2.32
N GLU A 72 8.35 15.09 1.85
CA GLU A 72 8.64 16.42 2.39
C GLU A 72 7.93 16.68 3.73
N LEU A 73 6.95 15.84 4.08
CA LEU A 73 6.20 15.97 5.32
C LEU A 73 6.96 15.44 6.53
N ASP A 74 7.90 14.51 6.31
CA ASP A 74 8.72 13.87 7.33
C ASP A 74 10.21 14.20 7.11
N THR A 75 10.64 15.34 7.65
CA THR A 75 11.93 15.96 7.28
C THR A 75 13.17 15.14 7.67
N ASP A 76 13.07 14.21 8.62
CA ASP A 76 14.16 13.32 9.03
C ASP A 76 14.02 11.88 8.49
N ASN A 77 12.92 11.59 7.76
CA ASN A 77 12.53 10.26 7.29
C ASN A 77 12.40 9.18 8.37
N HIS A 78 12.45 9.52 9.66
CA HIS A 78 12.44 8.54 10.73
C HIS A 78 11.09 7.84 10.81
N TRP A 79 10.00 8.60 10.71
CA TRP A 79 8.66 8.04 10.81
C TRP A 79 8.28 7.22 9.57
N LEU A 80 8.55 7.75 8.37
CA LEU A 80 8.23 7.07 7.11
C LEU A 80 9.00 5.77 6.91
N LYS A 81 10.25 5.68 7.37
CA LYS A 81 11.07 4.48 7.22
C LYS A 81 10.84 3.42 8.31
N ASN A 82 10.20 3.78 9.41
CA ASN A 82 10.01 2.89 10.55
C ASN A 82 8.53 2.71 10.88
N GLU A 83 7.98 3.64 11.66
CA GLU A 83 6.64 3.53 12.26
C GLU A 83 5.54 3.38 11.21
N PHE A 84 5.63 4.11 10.09
CA PHE A 84 4.67 4.01 9.00
C PHE A 84 4.64 2.60 8.40
N ILE A 85 5.80 2.07 8.02
CA ILE A 85 5.93 0.72 7.43
C ILE A 85 5.38 -0.32 8.39
N ASN A 86 5.81 -0.27 9.67
CA ASN A 86 5.37 -1.22 10.68
C ASN A 86 3.85 -1.14 10.92
N THR A 87 3.29 0.07 10.95
CA THR A 87 1.84 0.27 11.14
C THR A 87 1.03 -0.35 10.00
N VAL A 88 1.48 -0.17 8.75
CA VAL A 88 0.82 -0.77 7.57
C VAL A 88 0.92 -2.29 7.62
N GLN A 89 2.11 -2.83 7.88
CA GLN A 89 2.38 -4.28 7.96
C GLN A 89 1.54 -4.95 9.06
N GLN A 90 1.40 -4.33 10.24
CA GLN A 90 0.72 -4.92 11.40
C GLN A 90 -0.79 -4.65 11.46
N ARG A 91 -1.34 -3.94 10.47
CA ARG A 91 -2.76 -3.58 10.45
C ARG A 91 -3.69 -4.78 10.58
N GLY A 92 -3.43 -5.86 9.86
CA GLY A 92 -4.30 -7.06 9.88
C GLY A 92 -4.44 -7.64 11.29
N ALA A 93 -3.30 -7.77 11.98
CA ALA A 93 -3.25 -8.25 13.36
C ALA A 93 -3.98 -7.29 14.33
N ALA A 94 -3.81 -5.99 14.15
CA ALA A 94 -4.52 -4.98 14.96
C ALA A 94 -6.05 -5.06 14.78
N ILE A 95 -6.55 -5.29 13.56
CA ILE A 95 -7.98 -5.52 13.31
C ILE A 95 -8.47 -6.77 14.04
N ILE A 96 -7.74 -7.88 13.91
CA ILE A 96 -8.11 -9.15 14.57
C ILE A 96 -8.14 -8.96 16.09
N LYS A 97 -7.15 -8.27 16.67
CA LYS A 97 -7.11 -7.97 18.10
C LYS A 97 -8.32 -7.12 18.54
N ALA A 98 -8.67 -6.10 17.77
CA ALA A 98 -9.76 -5.19 18.10
C ALA A 98 -11.15 -5.82 17.93
N ARG A 99 -11.36 -6.61 16.87
CA ARG A 99 -12.68 -7.13 16.49
C ARG A 99 -12.90 -8.59 16.85
N LYS A 100 -11.84 -9.31 17.24
CA LYS A 100 -11.81 -10.78 17.34
C LYS A 100 -12.26 -11.47 16.03
N ALA A 101 -12.15 -10.77 14.92
CA ALA A 101 -12.63 -11.17 13.61
C ALA A 101 -11.77 -10.52 12.53
N SER A 102 -11.71 -11.16 11.35
CA SER A 102 -10.93 -10.68 10.22
C SER A 102 -11.47 -9.37 9.62
N SER A 103 -10.64 -8.71 8.81
CA SER A 103 -10.92 -7.46 8.10
C SER A 103 -11.84 -7.63 6.87
N ALA A 104 -12.83 -8.53 6.95
CA ALA A 104 -13.64 -9.00 5.82
C ALA A 104 -14.27 -7.90 4.95
N LEU A 105 -14.90 -6.87 5.54
CA LEU A 105 -15.56 -5.81 4.75
C LEU A 105 -14.56 -4.90 4.04
N SER A 106 -13.43 -4.56 4.68
CA SER A 106 -12.39 -3.78 4.00
C SER A 106 -11.70 -4.58 2.91
N ALA A 107 -11.56 -5.91 3.08
CA ALA A 107 -11.05 -6.78 2.03
C ALA A 107 -12.02 -6.85 0.84
N ALA A 108 -13.34 -6.96 1.10
CA ALA A 108 -14.36 -6.93 0.05
C ALA A 108 -14.36 -5.60 -0.71
N SER A 109 -14.25 -4.46 -0.01
CA SER A 109 -14.11 -3.15 -0.66
C SER A 109 -12.86 -3.08 -1.53
N ALA A 110 -11.71 -3.52 -1.02
CA ALA A 110 -10.46 -3.52 -1.78
C ALA A 110 -10.53 -4.41 -3.03
N ALA A 111 -11.23 -5.55 -2.95
CA ALA A 111 -11.47 -6.40 -4.11
C ALA A 111 -12.37 -5.72 -5.16
N CYS A 112 -13.43 -5.01 -4.72
CA CYS A 112 -14.26 -4.21 -5.62
C CYS A 112 -13.46 -3.10 -6.31
N ASP A 113 -12.65 -2.36 -5.54
CA ASP A 113 -11.81 -1.27 -6.08
C ASP A 113 -10.78 -1.82 -7.08
N HIS A 114 -10.12 -2.93 -6.75
CA HIS A 114 -9.18 -3.61 -7.65
C HIS A 114 -9.83 -4.00 -8.98
N MET A 115 -10.99 -4.67 -8.93
CA MET A 115 -11.70 -5.09 -10.15
C MET A 115 -12.22 -3.88 -10.94
N ARG A 116 -12.70 -2.84 -10.25
CA ARG A 116 -13.15 -1.60 -10.87
C ARG A 116 -12.01 -0.90 -11.61
N ASP A 117 -10.87 -0.71 -10.97
CA ASP A 117 -9.73 -0.02 -11.56
C ASP A 117 -9.15 -0.83 -12.71
N TRP A 118 -9.10 -2.16 -12.60
CA TRP A 118 -8.67 -3.01 -13.72
C TRP A 118 -9.61 -2.89 -14.94
N VAL A 119 -10.92 -3.03 -14.74
CA VAL A 119 -11.89 -3.08 -15.84
C VAL A 119 -12.15 -1.69 -16.42
N LEU A 120 -12.38 -0.69 -15.58
CA LEU A 120 -12.76 0.67 -15.99
C LEU A 120 -11.55 1.58 -16.24
N GLY A 121 -10.38 1.19 -15.74
CA GLY A 121 -9.15 1.94 -15.84
C GLY A 121 -8.87 2.81 -14.61
N THR A 122 -7.58 3.10 -14.40
CA THR A 122 -7.11 4.00 -13.34
C THR A 122 -7.34 5.47 -13.76
N PRO A 123 -7.62 6.38 -12.81
CA PRO A 123 -7.67 7.81 -13.10
C PRO A 123 -6.43 8.34 -13.84
N LYS A 124 -6.62 9.36 -14.68
CA LYS A 124 -5.51 9.94 -15.45
C LYS A 124 -4.47 10.54 -14.51
N GLY A 125 -3.21 10.16 -14.70
CA GLY A 125 -2.13 10.61 -13.83
C GLY A 125 -2.21 10.00 -12.43
N THR A 126 -2.73 8.79 -12.28
CA THR A 126 -2.56 7.98 -11.06
C THR A 126 -2.11 6.56 -11.42
N TRP A 127 -1.81 5.75 -10.42
CA TRP A 127 -1.65 4.29 -10.52
C TRP A 127 -2.13 3.65 -9.22
N VAL A 128 -2.31 2.34 -9.26
CA VAL A 128 -2.70 1.51 -8.10
C VAL A 128 -1.72 0.39 -7.88
N SER A 129 -1.79 -0.29 -6.73
CA SER A 129 -0.96 -1.46 -6.44
C SER A 129 -1.71 -2.73 -6.80
N MET A 130 -1.12 -3.59 -7.64
CA MET A 130 -1.68 -4.90 -7.98
C MET A 130 -0.61 -5.97 -7.96
N GLY A 131 -0.91 -7.10 -7.30
CA GLY A 131 -0.15 -8.34 -7.44
C GLY A 131 -0.29 -8.88 -8.86
N VAL A 132 0.78 -8.80 -9.64
CA VAL A 132 0.81 -9.27 -11.04
C VAL A 132 2.03 -10.15 -11.27
N TYR A 133 2.01 -10.88 -12.38
CA TYR A 133 3.13 -11.72 -12.76
C TYR A 133 4.34 -10.85 -13.10
N SER A 134 5.46 -11.08 -12.40
CA SER A 134 6.68 -10.30 -12.59
C SER A 134 7.29 -10.55 -13.98
N ASP A 135 7.54 -9.47 -14.73
CA ASP A 135 8.20 -9.48 -16.04
C ASP A 135 9.72 -9.18 -15.94
N GLY A 136 10.28 -9.08 -14.73
CA GLY A 136 11.64 -8.59 -14.50
C GLY A 136 11.73 -7.10 -14.16
N SER A 137 10.59 -6.40 -14.11
CA SER A 137 10.51 -4.98 -13.75
C SER A 137 11.25 -4.68 -12.46
N TYR A 138 11.97 -3.56 -12.46
CA TYR A 138 12.71 -3.09 -11.28
C TYR A 138 13.73 -4.09 -10.74
N GLY A 139 14.18 -5.07 -11.55
CA GLY A 139 15.09 -6.12 -11.11
C GLY A 139 14.45 -7.16 -10.20
N ILE A 140 13.12 -7.15 -10.06
CA ILE A 140 12.38 -8.20 -9.33
C ILE A 140 12.44 -9.50 -10.16
N PRO A 141 12.74 -10.66 -9.55
CA PRO A 141 12.80 -11.94 -10.25
C PRO A 141 11.51 -12.23 -11.04
N LYS A 142 11.65 -12.90 -12.17
CA LYS A 142 10.50 -13.39 -12.95
C LYS A 142 9.85 -14.58 -12.26
N ASP A 143 8.68 -14.97 -12.73
CA ASP A 143 7.99 -16.20 -12.33
C ASP A 143 7.54 -16.23 -10.85
N ILE A 144 7.23 -15.04 -10.32
CA ILE A 144 6.56 -14.81 -9.04
C ILE A 144 5.42 -13.80 -9.22
N ILE A 145 4.40 -13.88 -8.37
CA ILE A 145 3.38 -12.84 -8.25
C ILE A 145 3.90 -11.79 -7.26
N TYR A 146 4.08 -10.56 -7.73
CA TYR A 146 4.65 -9.47 -6.93
C TYR A 146 3.78 -8.22 -7.11
N SER A 147 3.52 -7.47 -6.04
CA SER A 147 2.75 -6.22 -6.14
C SER A 147 3.59 -5.10 -6.76
N PHE A 148 3.10 -4.51 -7.84
CA PHE A 148 3.73 -3.39 -8.55
C PHE A 148 2.79 -2.18 -8.62
N PRO A 149 3.33 -0.96 -8.83
CA PRO A 149 2.54 0.17 -9.29
C PRO A 149 2.10 -0.10 -10.73
N VAL A 150 0.79 -0.11 -10.98
CA VAL A 150 0.21 -0.38 -12.29
C VAL A 150 -0.81 0.67 -12.70
N LYS A 151 -0.85 0.94 -14.00
CA LYS A 151 -1.93 1.69 -14.65
C LYS A 151 -2.82 0.72 -15.37
N CYS A 152 -4.12 0.94 -15.28
CA CYS A 152 -5.11 0.15 -15.97
C CYS A 152 -5.80 0.98 -17.04
N GLU A 153 -5.94 0.43 -18.23
CA GLU A 153 -6.71 1.02 -19.34
C GLU A 153 -7.39 -0.11 -20.11
N LYS A 154 -8.72 0.02 -20.31
CA LYS A 154 -9.53 -0.90 -21.14
C LYS A 154 -9.34 -2.38 -20.77
N GLY A 155 -9.39 -2.71 -19.48
CA GLY A 155 -9.24 -4.08 -18.99
C GLY A 155 -7.81 -4.63 -19.05
N LYS A 156 -6.81 -3.80 -19.34
CA LYS A 156 -5.39 -4.19 -19.34
C LYS A 156 -4.64 -3.39 -18.28
N TRP A 157 -3.81 -4.06 -17.50
CA TRP A 157 -2.87 -3.42 -16.60
C TRP A 157 -1.49 -3.31 -17.26
N SER A 158 -0.70 -2.33 -16.82
CA SER A 158 0.68 -2.15 -17.23
C SER A 158 1.51 -1.64 -16.05
N ILE A 159 2.65 -2.26 -15.78
CA ILE A 159 3.57 -1.81 -14.73
C ILE A 159 4.08 -0.43 -15.10
N VAL A 160 3.93 0.54 -14.19
CA VAL A 160 4.53 1.87 -14.32
C VAL A 160 6.03 1.68 -14.36
N LYS A 161 6.71 2.23 -15.37
CA LYS A 161 8.17 2.14 -15.55
C LYS A 161 8.84 3.47 -15.19
N GLY A 162 10.14 3.42 -14.93
CA GLY A 162 10.98 4.62 -14.76
C GLY A 162 10.89 5.29 -13.39
N LEU A 163 10.25 4.65 -12.39
CA LEU A 163 10.32 5.14 -11.01
C LEU A 163 11.75 4.99 -10.48
N LYS A 164 12.26 6.05 -9.85
CA LYS A 164 13.56 6.01 -9.19
C LYS A 164 13.45 5.17 -7.92
N ILE A 165 14.32 4.17 -7.79
CA ILE A 165 14.41 3.29 -6.62
C ILE A 165 15.69 3.69 -5.87
N ASP A 166 15.54 4.15 -4.63
CA ASP A 166 16.69 4.42 -3.77
C ASP A 166 17.18 3.15 -3.06
N GLU A 167 18.31 3.23 -2.36
CA GLU A 167 18.92 2.08 -1.70
C GLU A 167 18.01 1.44 -0.63
N PHE A 168 17.29 2.26 0.14
CA PHE A 168 16.35 1.77 1.14
C PHE A 168 15.17 1.02 0.50
N SER A 169 14.59 1.59 -0.55
CA SER A 169 13.51 0.95 -1.32
C SER A 169 14.00 -0.36 -1.91
N ARG A 170 15.20 -0.37 -2.50
CA ARG A 170 15.80 -1.56 -3.10
C ARG A 170 15.93 -2.69 -2.07
N GLU A 171 16.49 -2.40 -0.90
CA GLU A 171 16.62 -3.38 0.19
C GLU A 171 15.26 -3.98 0.57
N LYS A 172 14.23 -3.15 0.78
CA LYS A 172 12.88 -3.64 1.15
C LYS A 172 12.21 -4.44 0.05
N MET A 173 12.34 -3.98 -1.20
CA MET A 173 11.83 -4.68 -2.37
C MET A 173 12.51 -6.05 -2.56
N ASP A 174 13.81 -6.17 -2.29
CA ASP A 174 14.54 -7.45 -2.38
C ASP A 174 14.11 -8.39 -1.25
N ALA A 175 13.98 -7.87 -0.03
CA ALA A 175 13.56 -8.67 1.12
C ALA A 175 12.18 -9.31 0.90
N THR A 176 11.21 -8.56 0.36
CA THR A 176 9.87 -9.10 0.08
C THR A 176 9.83 -9.97 -1.18
N ALA A 177 10.70 -9.73 -2.18
CA ALA A 177 10.85 -10.65 -3.30
C ALA A 177 11.43 -12.00 -2.86
N LYS A 178 12.40 -11.98 -1.93
CA LYS A 178 12.95 -13.19 -1.34
C LYS A 178 11.89 -13.98 -0.57
N ASP A 179 11.06 -13.31 0.23
CA ASP A 179 9.93 -13.92 0.94
C ASP A 179 9.02 -14.72 -0.01
N LEU A 180 8.66 -14.13 -1.16
CA LEU A 180 7.85 -14.81 -2.19
C LEU A 180 8.55 -16.00 -2.85
N ILE A 181 9.86 -15.93 -3.04
CA ILE A 181 10.64 -17.06 -3.57
C ILE A 181 10.66 -18.20 -2.55
N ASP A 182 10.90 -17.89 -1.28
CA ASP A 182 10.91 -18.89 -0.22
C ASP A 182 9.51 -19.55 -0.09
N GLU A 183 8.41 -18.78 -0.16
CA GLU A 183 7.03 -19.32 -0.20
C GLU A 183 6.77 -20.21 -1.43
N LYS A 184 7.29 -19.84 -2.59
CA LYS A 184 7.19 -20.64 -3.83
C LYS A 184 7.87 -21.99 -3.67
N GLU A 185 9.10 -22.02 -3.13
CA GLU A 185 9.84 -23.27 -2.90
C GLU A 185 9.12 -24.18 -1.90
N VAL A 186 8.59 -23.62 -0.80
CA VAL A 186 7.76 -24.38 0.15
C VAL A 186 6.53 -24.95 -0.53
N THR A 187 5.84 -24.16 -1.35
CA THR A 187 4.65 -24.63 -2.08
C THR A 187 4.99 -25.77 -3.03
N HIS A 188 6.11 -25.71 -3.75
CA HIS A 188 6.58 -26.81 -4.60
C HIS A 188 6.86 -28.08 -3.78
N SER A 189 7.42 -27.95 -2.57
CA SER A 189 7.67 -29.09 -1.69
C SER A 189 6.39 -29.78 -1.20
N CYS A 190 5.27 -29.05 -1.08
CA CYS A 190 3.98 -29.59 -0.65
C CYS A 190 3.20 -30.32 -1.76
N LEU A 191 3.61 -30.15 -3.01
CA LEU A 191 2.95 -30.72 -4.20
C LEU A 191 3.66 -31.95 -4.76
N ASN A 192 4.88 -32.22 -4.30
CA ASN A 192 5.69 -33.39 -4.64
C ASN A 192 5.62 -34.45 -3.53
#